data_AF-A0A7V5V2T7-F1
#
_entry.id   AF-A0A7V5V2T7-F1
#
_cell.length_a   1.000
_cell.length_b   1.000
_cell.length_c   1.000
_cell.angle_alpha   90.00
_cell.angle_beta   90.00
_cell.angle_gamma   90.00
#
_symmetry.space_group_name_H-M   'P 1'
#
loop_
_entity.id
_entity.type
_entity.pdbx_description
1 polymer ?
#
loop_
_entity_poly.entity_id
_entity_poly.type
_entity_poly.pdbx_seq_one_letter_code
_entity_poly.pdbx_strand_id
1 'polypeptide(L)'
;MTKRARKYPLDELQQLYQQLTKAQSTIKTLIGALIGMALAIMAFWAVAKPIGVNLYIISLPSFFIVFIPPVMMGFFAKLYGQSYNVKPRLGVGIIALLFHIAVISLMHIHPIWYLLAPVVFGLAVYIAKIKLTRKEWIAIDMAELGKFQELKEHEDE
;
A
#
# COMPACT_ATOMS: atom_id res chain seq x y z
N MET A 1 30.16 1.78 -12.70
CA MET A 1 29.62 0.59 -11.98
C MET A 1 29.85 0.76 -10.47
N THR A 2 28.81 0.92 -9.67
CA THR A 2 28.96 0.85 -8.20
C THR A 2 29.42 -0.57 -7.83
N LYS A 3 30.47 -0.72 -7.00
CA LYS A 3 31.05 -2.02 -6.57
C LYS A 3 30.05 -3.05 -6.03
N ARG A 4 28.79 -2.65 -5.77
CA ARG A 4 27.69 -3.47 -5.22
C ARG A 4 27.02 -4.39 -6.24
N ALA A 5 27.03 -4.03 -7.52
CA ALA A 5 26.39 -4.78 -8.61
C ALA A 5 27.15 -6.06 -9.01
N ARG A 6 28.46 -6.09 -8.77
CA ARG A 6 29.37 -7.12 -9.29
C ARG A 6 29.20 -8.51 -8.62
N LYS A 7 28.30 -8.64 -7.65
CA LYS A 7 28.10 -9.86 -6.85
C LYS A 7 26.97 -10.77 -7.38
N TYR A 8 26.14 -10.28 -8.31
CA TYR A 8 25.01 -11.04 -8.85
C TYR A 8 25.08 -11.06 -10.38
N PRO A 9 24.80 -12.21 -11.02
CA PRO A 9 24.68 -12.29 -12.47
C PRO A 9 23.55 -11.40 -12.96
N LEU A 10 23.77 -10.72 -14.09
CA LEU A 10 22.83 -9.76 -14.67
C LEU A 10 21.49 -10.41 -15.05
N ASP A 11 21.54 -11.64 -15.57
CA ASP A 11 20.35 -12.41 -15.94
C ASP A 11 19.44 -12.67 -14.74
N GLU A 12 20.02 -12.97 -13.56
CA GLU A 12 19.26 -13.17 -12.32
C GLU A 12 18.57 -11.86 -11.90
N LEU A 13 19.26 -10.72 -12.02
CA LEU A 13 18.68 -9.41 -11.71
C LEU A 13 17.56 -9.03 -12.69
N GLN A 14 17.72 -9.33 -13.98
CA GLN A 14 16.69 -9.09 -14.99
C GLN A 14 15.46 -9.97 -14.76
N GLN A 15 15.66 -11.25 -14.44
CA GLN A 15 14.58 -12.17 -14.10
C GLN A 15 13.83 -11.71 -12.83
N LEU A 16 14.54 -11.28 -11.80
CA LEU A 16 13.93 -10.71 -10.58
C LEU A 16 13.09 -9.46 -10.89
N TYR A 17 13.62 -8.55 -11.71
CA TYR A 17 12.87 -7.36 -12.13
C TYR A 17 11.60 -7.71 -12.91
N GLN A 18 11.68 -8.67 -13.83
CA GLN A 18 10.51 -9.15 -14.58
C GLN A 18 9.49 -9.83 -13.67
N GLN A 19 9.92 -10.62 -12.70
CA GLN A 19 9.05 -11.25 -11.72
C GLN A 19 8.32 -10.20 -10.86
N LEU A 20 9.03 -9.20 -10.34
CA LEU A 20 8.43 -8.09 -9.59
C LEU A 20 7.41 -7.32 -10.41
N THR A 21 7.74 -7.04 -11.67
CA THR A 21 6.88 -6.26 -12.57
C THR A 21 5.63 -7.05 -12.98
N LYS A 22 5.76 -8.36 -13.24
CA LYS A 22 4.62 -9.25 -13.51
C LYS A 22 3.73 -9.45 -12.28
N ALA A 23 4.34 -9.50 -11.09
CA ALA A 23 3.59 -9.67 -9.84
C ALA A 23 2.84 -8.40 -9.43
N GLN A 24 3.39 -7.22 -9.74
CA GLN A 24 2.73 -5.95 -9.48
C GLN A 24 1.46 -5.81 -10.34
N SER A 25 0.33 -5.54 -9.69
CA SER A 25 -0.91 -5.22 -10.40
C SER A 25 -1.67 -4.10 -9.70
N THR A 26 -1.87 -2.99 -10.42
CA THR A 26 -2.65 -1.84 -9.93
C THR A 26 -4.08 -2.24 -9.62
N ILE A 27 -4.73 -2.97 -10.52
CA ILE A 27 -6.13 -3.40 -10.35
C ILE A 27 -6.25 -4.30 -9.12
N LYS A 28 -5.37 -5.31 -8.96
CA LYS A 28 -5.39 -6.18 -7.77
C LYS A 28 -5.09 -5.41 -6.48
N THR A 29 -4.24 -4.39 -6.54
CA THR A 29 -3.96 -3.49 -5.40
C THR A 29 -5.24 -2.77 -4.95
N LEU A 30 -5.99 -2.21 -5.90
CA LEU A 30 -7.25 -1.50 -5.61
C LEU A 30 -8.35 -2.46 -5.14
N ILE A 31 -8.48 -3.64 -5.75
CA ILE A 31 -9.41 -4.69 -5.29
C ILE A 31 -9.07 -5.10 -3.85
N GLY A 32 -7.78 -5.30 -3.55
CA GLY A 32 -7.32 -5.59 -2.19
C GLY A 32 -7.73 -4.48 -1.22
N ALA A 33 -7.57 -3.20 -1.58
CA ALA A 33 -8.02 -2.09 -0.76
C ALA A 33 -9.54 -2.13 -0.49
N LEU A 34 -10.36 -2.42 -1.50
CA LEU A 34 -11.81 -2.52 -1.35
C LEU A 34 -12.23 -3.71 -0.47
N ILE A 35 -11.54 -4.85 -0.58
CA ILE A 35 -11.74 -6.00 0.32
C ILE A 35 -11.40 -5.60 1.77
N GLY A 36 -10.25 -4.95 1.97
CA GLY A 36 -9.84 -4.44 3.27
C GLY A 36 -10.84 -3.45 3.87
N MET A 37 -11.42 -2.58 3.04
CA MET A 37 -12.51 -1.67 3.44
C MET A 37 -13.75 -2.44 3.88
N ALA A 38 -14.22 -3.40 3.09
CA ALA A 38 -15.40 -4.20 3.43
C ALA A 38 -15.21 -4.96 4.75
N LEU A 39 -14.03 -5.56 4.96
CA LEU A 39 -13.69 -6.25 6.20
C LEU A 39 -13.62 -5.28 7.40
N ALA A 40 -13.07 -4.07 7.21
CA ALA A 40 -13.02 -3.05 8.25
C ALA A 40 -14.42 -2.60 8.68
N ILE A 41 -15.33 -2.42 7.71
CA ILE A 41 -16.75 -2.12 7.99
C ILE A 41 -17.37 -3.27 8.79
N MET A 42 -17.20 -4.52 8.35
CA MET A 42 -17.75 -5.68 9.09
C MET A 42 -17.19 -5.79 10.51
N ALA A 43 -15.89 -5.59 10.69
CA ALA A 43 -15.26 -5.58 12.01
C ALA A 43 -15.81 -4.45 12.90
N PHE A 44 -15.99 -3.26 12.31
CA PHE A 44 -16.62 -2.13 13.02
C PHE A 44 -18.03 -2.47 13.49
N TRP A 45 -18.89 -3.02 12.63
CA TRP A 45 -20.26 -3.41 13.01
C TRP A 45 -20.30 -4.53 14.05
N ALA A 46 -19.41 -5.52 13.95
CA ALA A 46 -19.32 -6.62 14.90
C ALA A 46 -18.90 -6.16 16.31
N VAL A 47 -18.07 -5.12 16.41
CA VAL A 47 -17.52 -4.61 17.68
C VAL A 47 -18.34 -3.45 18.24
N ALA A 48 -18.81 -2.53 17.40
CA ALA A 48 -19.54 -1.33 17.82
C ALA A 48 -20.93 -1.66 18.38
N LYS A 49 -21.62 -2.65 17.81
CA LYS A 49 -22.98 -3.04 18.21
C LYS A 49 -23.07 -3.62 19.64
N PRO A 50 -22.20 -4.55 20.10
CA PRO A 50 -22.28 -5.10 21.45
C PRO A 50 -21.69 -4.19 22.55
N ILE A 51 -20.72 -3.33 22.23
CA ILE A 51 -20.00 -2.53 23.23
C ILE A 51 -20.68 -1.17 23.48
N GLY A 52 -21.68 -0.80 22.68
CA GLY A 52 -22.32 0.52 22.80
C GLY A 52 -21.31 1.65 22.60
N VAL A 53 -20.33 1.45 21.70
CA VAL A 53 -19.24 2.41 21.44
C VAL A 53 -19.86 3.72 20.99
N ASN A 54 -19.96 4.65 21.92
CA ASN A 54 -20.38 6.00 21.65
C ASN A 54 -19.15 6.75 21.11
N LEU A 55 -18.99 6.78 19.79
CA LEU A 55 -17.84 7.45 19.12
C LEU A 55 -17.69 8.94 19.47
N TYR A 56 -18.69 9.53 20.12
CA TYR A 56 -18.66 10.89 20.64
C TYR A 56 -17.69 11.09 21.81
N ILE A 57 -17.33 10.01 22.52
CA ILE A 57 -16.37 10.09 23.62
C ILE A 57 -14.97 9.84 23.04
N ILE A 58 -14.16 10.91 23.04
CA ILE A 58 -12.72 10.85 22.77
C ILE A 58 -12.06 10.10 23.94
N SER A 59 -12.15 8.78 23.92
CA SER A 59 -11.36 7.91 24.78
C SER A 59 -10.12 7.45 23.99
N LEU A 60 -8.99 7.26 24.65
CA LEU A 60 -7.78 6.70 24.03
C LEU A 60 -8.04 5.46 23.15
N PRO A 61 -8.88 4.49 23.55
CA PRO A 61 -9.20 3.35 22.68
C PRO A 61 -9.99 3.74 21.42
N SER A 62 -10.86 4.74 21.47
CA SER A 62 -11.59 5.25 20.29
C SER A 62 -10.66 5.82 19.22
N PHE A 63 -9.54 6.42 19.63
CA PHE A 63 -8.56 7.01 18.71
C PHE A 63 -7.90 5.96 17.80
N PHE A 64 -7.57 4.78 18.34
CA PHE A 64 -6.94 3.71 17.55
C PHE A 64 -7.89 3.06 16.55
N ILE A 65 -9.19 3.04 16.85
CA ILE A 65 -10.22 2.44 15.96
C ILE A 65 -10.26 3.16 14.61
N VAL A 66 -10.01 4.48 14.58
CA VAL A 66 -10.00 5.28 13.34
C VAL A 66 -8.90 4.84 12.37
N PHE A 67 -7.81 4.23 12.87
CA PHE A 67 -6.73 3.73 12.03
C PHE A 67 -6.93 2.29 11.56
N ILE A 68 -7.90 1.55 12.09
CA ILE A 68 -8.16 0.16 11.64
C ILE A 68 -8.52 0.12 10.15
N PRO A 69 -9.46 0.94 9.63
CA PRO A 69 -9.77 0.92 8.20
C PRO A 69 -8.59 1.17 7.26
N PRO A 70 -7.80 2.26 7.38
CA PRO A 70 -6.65 2.48 6.48
C PRO A 70 -5.59 1.37 6.61
N VAL A 71 -5.39 0.81 7.81
CA VAL A 71 -4.47 -0.33 8.02
C VAL A 71 -4.95 -1.56 7.25
N MET A 72 -6.23 -1.90 7.36
CA MET A 72 -6.79 -3.05 6.65
C MET A 72 -6.75 -2.85 5.13
N MET A 73 -7.15 -1.68 4.63
CA MET A 73 -7.06 -1.35 3.20
C MET A 73 -5.62 -1.50 2.68
N GLY A 74 -4.63 -0.91 3.38
CA GLY A 74 -3.23 -1.03 3.01
C GLY A 74 -2.73 -2.47 3.05
N PHE A 75 -3.09 -3.23 4.09
CA PHE A 75 -2.66 -4.61 4.26
C PHE A 75 -3.20 -5.52 3.16
N PHE A 76 -4.49 -5.44 2.86
CA PHE A 76 -5.08 -6.24 1.78
C PHE A 76 -4.61 -5.78 0.39
N ALA A 77 -4.41 -4.48 0.17
CA ALA A 77 -3.80 -3.98 -1.06
C ALA A 77 -2.39 -4.57 -1.28
N LYS A 78 -1.60 -4.69 -0.21
CA LYS A 78 -0.29 -5.33 -0.24
C LYS A 78 -0.36 -6.82 -0.58
N LEU A 79 -1.28 -7.57 0.04
CA LEU A 79 -1.42 -9.00 -0.19
C LEU A 79 -1.80 -9.34 -1.63
N TYR A 80 -2.74 -8.59 -2.22
CA TYR A 80 -3.26 -8.88 -3.55
C TYR A 80 -2.46 -8.25 -4.69
N GLY A 81 -1.97 -7.03 -4.47
CA GLY A 81 -1.41 -6.19 -5.51
C GLY A 81 0.12 -6.21 -5.64
N GLN A 82 0.81 -6.62 -4.57
CA GLN A 82 2.27 -6.67 -4.46
C GLN A 82 2.98 -5.40 -4.99
N SER A 83 2.41 -4.23 -4.73
CA SER A 83 2.89 -2.98 -5.30
C SER A 83 4.18 -2.49 -4.65
N TYR A 84 5.27 -2.50 -5.42
CA TYR A 84 6.53 -1.85 -5.03
C TYR A 84 6.55 -0.37 -5.43
N ASN A 85 5.95 -0.04 -6.59
CA ASN A 85 5.83 1.34 -7.07
C ASN A 85 4.88 2.18 -6.22
N VAL A 86 5.09 3.50 -6.19
CA VAL A 86 4.24 4.45 -5.47
C VAL A 86 2.88 4.63 -6.16
N LYS A 87 2.82 4.65 -7.49
CA LYS A 87 1.60 4.98 -8.25
C LYS A 87 0.36 4.15 -7.83
N PRO A 88 0.40 2.81 -7.75
CA PRO A 88 -0.76 2.04 -7.31
C PRO A 88 -1.13 2.28 -5.84
N ARG A 89 -0.13 2.55 -5.00
CA ARG A 89 -0.32 2.79 -3.57
C ARG A 89 -1.03 4.11 -3.30
N LEU A 90 -0.80 5.13 -4.12
CA LEU A 90 -1.55 6.39 -4.03
C LEU A 90 -3.05 6.16 -4.20
N GLY A 91 -3.46 5.25 -5.10
CA GLY A 91 -4.87 4.89 -5.26
C GLY A 91 -5.48 4.30 -3.99
N VAL A 92 -4.74 3.47 -3.26
CA VAL A 92 -5.16 2.95 -1.94
C VAL A 92 -5.33 4.09 -0.93
N GLY A 93 -4.40 5.03 -0.92
CA GLY A 93 -4.49 6.23 -0.09
C GLY A 93 -5.74 7.05 -0.38
N ILE A 94 -6.05 7.28 -1.66
CA ILE A 94 -7.26 8.02 -2.08
C ILE A 94 -8.52 7.31 -1.60
N ILE A 95 -8.61 5.98 -1.77
CA ILE A 95 -9.76 5.20 -1.28
C ILE A 95 -9.90 5.36 0.24
N ALA A 96 -8.82 5.24 0.99
CA ALA A 96 -8.83 5.39 2.45
C ALA A 96 -9.24 6.81 2.89
N LEU A 97 -8.76 7.83 2.20
CA LEU A 97 -9.11 9.23 2.41
C LEU A 97 -10.61 9.47 2.19
N LEU A 98 -11.13 9.04 1.04
CA LEU A 98 -12.55 9.19 0.71
C LEU A 98 -13.43 8.44 1.70
N PHE A 99 -13.04 7.22 2.08
CA PHE A 99 -13.75 6.44 3.09
C PHE A 99 -13.78 7.18 4.44
N HIS A 100 -12.65 7.72 4.90
CA HIS A 100 -12.57 8.47 6.16
C HIS A 100 -13.48 9.71 6.16
N ILE A 101 -13.45 10.50 5.09
CA ILE A 101 -14.32 11.67 4.92
C ILE A 101 -15.79 11.26 4.92
N ALA A 102 -16.13 10.17 4.21
CA ALA A 102 -17.49 9.65 4.15
C ALA A 102 -17.99 9.19 5.53
N VAL A 103 -17.17 8.47 6.30
CA VAL A 103 -17.53 8.02 7.65
C VAL A 103 -17.77 9.21 8.58
N ILE A 104 -16.88 10.21 8.60
CA ILE A 104 -17.06 11.39 9.45
C ILE A 104 -18.34 12.15 9.08
N SER A 105 -18.59 12.32 7.78
CA SER A 105 -19.80 13.00 7.27
C SER A 105 -21.08 12.26 7.65
N LEU A 106 -21.14 10.94 7.40
CA LEU A 106 -22.35 10.13 7.61
C LEU A 106 -22.65 9.91 9.09
N MET A 107 -21.61 9.72 9.91
CA MET A 107 -21.75 9.48 11.35
C MET A 107 -21.85 10.77 12.17
N HIS A 108 -21.80 11.94 11.53
CA HIS A 108 -21.84 13.26 12.18
C HIS A 108 -20.77 13.42 13.28
N ILE A 109 -19.59 12.85 13.04
CA ILE A 109 -18.45 12.90 13.97
C ILE A 109 -17.90 14.34 14.00
N HIS A 110 -17.33 14.75 15.14
CA HIS A 110 -16.79 16.09 15.33
C HIS A 110 -15.81 16.50 14.20
N PRO A 111 -15.88 17.72 13.63
CA PRO A 111 -15.08 18.10 12.47
C PRO A 111 -13.56 18.02 12.65
N ILE A 112 -13.07 18.05 13.89
CA ILE A 112 -11.64 17.91 14.21
C ILE A 112 -11.02 16.62 13.63
N TRP A 113 -11.84 15.57 13.45
CA TRP A 113 -11.39 14.28 12.91
C TRP A 113 -11.04 14.36 11.41
N TYR A 114 -11.48 15.39 10.68
CA TYR A 114 -11.03 15.64 9.31
C TYR A 114 -9.53 15.96 9.25
N LEU A 115 -8.92 16.48 10.32
CA LEU A 115 -7.48 16.76 10.35
C LEU A 115 -6.63 15.49 10.29
N LEU A 116 -7.19 14.31 10.58
CA LEU A 116 -6.50 13.03 10.44
C LEU A 116 -6.48 12.51 9.00
N ALA A 117 -7.20 13.14 8.07
CA ALA A 117 -7.26 12.71 6.67
C ALA A 117 -5.87 12.47 6.01
N PRO A 118 -4.88 13.39 6.15
CA PRO A 118 -3.54 13.15 5.60
C PRO A 118 -2.81 11.97 6.25
N VAL A 119 -3.05 11.75 7.55
CA VAL A 119 -2.45 10.65 8.31
C VAL A 119 -3.03 9.32 7.84
N VAL A 120 -4.35 9.23 7.69
CA VAL A 120 -5.05 8.05 7.16
C VAL A 120 -4.58 7.72 5.75
N PHE A 121 -4.46 8.73 4.88
CA PHE A 121 -3.92 8.58 3.54
C PHE A 121 -2.49 8.01 3.57
N GLY A 122 -1.59 8.67 4.31
CA GLY A 122 -0.19 8.28 4.40
C GLY A 122 -0.01 6.87 4.97
N LEU A 123 -0.81 6.52 5.99
CA LEU A 123 -0.78 5.22 6.63
C LEU A 123 -1.19 4.11 5.65
N ALA A 124 -2.28 4.30 4.90
CA ALA A 124 -2.73 3.33 3.90
C ALA A 124 -1.69 3.13 2.78
N VAL A 125 -1.12 4.24 2.26
CA VAL A 125 -0.06 4.21 1.24
C VAL A 125 1.19 3.49 1.75
N TYR A 126 1.57 3.74 3.00
CA TYR A 126 2.74 3.14 3.62
C TYR A 126 2.57 1.63 3.80
N ILE A 127 1.44 1.20 4.36
CA ILE A 127 1.17 -0.22 4.64
C ILE A 127 1.00 -1.02 3.35
N ALA A 128 0.48 -0.40 2.27
CA ALA A 128 0.37 -1.04 0.96
C ALA A 128 1.72 -1.41 0.32
N LYS A 129 2.86 -0.96 0.87
CA LYS A 129 4.19 -1.24 0.34
C LYS A 129 4.66 -2.66 0.65
N ILE A 130 5.16 -3.37 -0.38
CA ILE A 130 5.90 -4.62 -0.17
C ILE A 130 7.32 -4.36 0.35
N LYS A 131 7.83 -5.26 1.18
CA LYS A 131 9.23 -5.23 1.60
C LYS A 131 10.07 -5.86 0.49
N LEU A 132 10.93 -5.07 -0.12
CA LEU A 132 11.86 -5.54 -1.14
C LEU A 132 13.14 -6.07 -0.50
N THR A 133 13.67 -7.16 -1.05
CA THR A 133 14.99 -7.67 -0.68
C THR A 133 16.09 -6.78 -1.28
N ARG A 134 17.33 -6.93 -0.76
CA ARG A 134 18.47 -6.16 -1.26
C ARG A 134 18.75 -6.43 -2.75
N LYS A 135 18.54 -7.67 -3.22
CA LYS A 135 18.73 -8.03 -4.64
C LYS A 135 17.68 -7.34 -5.53
N GLU A 136 16.43 -7.35 -5.09
CA GLU A 136 15.31 -6.71 -5.80
C GLU A 136 15.50 -5.19 -5.94
N TRP A 137 16.00 -4.53 -4.89
CA TRP A 137 16.38 -3.11 -4.97
C TRP A 137 17.45 -2.84 -6.02
N ILE A 138 18.48 -3.70 -6.11
CA ILE A 138 19.54 -3.58 -7.12
C ILE A 138 18.97 -3.83 -8.52
N ALA A 139 18.06 -4.79 -8.67
CA ALA A 139 17.40 -5.08 -9.94
C ALA A 139 16.56 -3.90 -10.45
N ILE A 140 15.81 -3.23 -9.56
CA ILE A 140 15.04 -2.02 -9.90
C ILE A 140 15.98 -0.88 -10.28
N ASP A 141 17.04 -0.63 -9.50
CA ASP A 141 18.03 0.43 -9.79
C ASP A 141 18.71 0.21 -11.15
N MET A 142 19.07 -1.02 -11.50
CA MET A 142 19.62 -1.34 -12.83
C MET A 142 18.62 -1.15 -13.97
N ALA A 143 17.34 -1.48 -13.75
CA ALA A 143 16.30 -1.24 -14.73
C ALA A 143 16.07 0.26 -14.98
N GLU A 144 16.00 1.06 -13.90
CA GLU A 144 15.83 2.52 -13.99
C GLU A 144 17.01 3.21 -14.68
N LEU A 145 18.21 2.63 -14.57
CA LEU A 145 19.42 3.08 -15.28
C LEU A 145 19.54 2.56 -16.72
N GLY A 146 18.56 1.83 -17.26
CA GLY A 146 18.55 1.35 -18.66
C GLY A 146 19.50 0.18 -18.98
N LYS A 147 20.16 -0.40 -17.97
CA LYS A 147 21.28 -1.35 -18.19
C LYS A 147 20.90 -2.69 -18.79
N PHE A 148 19.62 -3.07 -18.71
CA PHE A 148 19.14 -4.31 -19.32
C PHE A 148 18.94 -4.17 -20.85
N GLN A 149 18.87 -2.95 -21.39
CA GLN A 149 18.76 -2.71 -22.84
C GLN A 149 20.14 -2.64 -23.49
N GLU A 150 21.11 -1.96 -22.88
CA GLU A 150 22.50 -1.87 -23.36
C GLU A 150 23.19 -3.25 -23.52
N LEU A 151 22.84 -4.23 -22.69
CA LEU A 151 23.39 -5.59 -22.79
C LEU A 151 22.82 -6.39 -23.96
N LYS A 152 21.55 -6.14 -24.31
CA LYS A 152 20.88 -6.84 -25.40
C LYS A 152 21.46 -6.41 -26.76
N GLU A 153 21.84 -5.14 -26.87
CA GLU A 153 22.50 -4.59 -28.07
C GLU A 153 23.94 -5.10 -28.23
N HIS A 154 24.64 -5.47 -27.15
CA HIS A 154 26.01 -6.00 -27.20
C HIS A 154 26.11 -7.52 -27.33
N GLU A 155 25.05 -8.29 -27.06
CA GLU A 155 25.01 -9.73 -27.38
C GLU A 155 24.68 -10.00 -28.85
N ASP A 156 24.08 -9.02 -29.54
CA ASP A 156 23.69 -9.09 -30.95
C ASP A 156 24.80 -8.54 -31.91
N GLU A 157 25.96 -8.13 -31.38
CA GLU A 157 27.19 -7.72 -32.10
C GLU A 157 28.30 -8.80 -32.04
#